data_AF-A0A6P8LJE7-F1
#
_entry.id   AF-A0A6P8LJE7-F1
#
_cell.length_a   1.000
_cell.length_b   1.000
_cell.length_c   1.000
_cell.angle_alpha   90.00
_cell.angle_beta   90.00
_cell.angle_gamma   90.00
#
_symmetry.space_group_name_H-M   'P 1'
#
loop_
_entity.id
_entity.type
_entity.pdbx_description
1 polymer ?
#
loop_
_entity_poly.entity_id
_entity_poly.type
_entity_poly.pdbx_seq_one_letter_code
_entity_poly.pdbx_strand_id
1 'polypeptide(L)'
;MVSYRLRKTIADLSSSRQMDLNFRDIRHVVDCHRNTLQLVHLIIMSGRYYMMVSKTITDAKDEKEIFICIFFLIGHLAFLYICCYSGQLIIDRSLNVFKDSYNSTWYYMPLEAQKLLLFIMLRSSTESVINIFGFFVASHAGYSKLLSTSFSYFTMIYSNQ
;
A
#
# COMPACT_ATOMS: atom_id res chain seq x y z
N MET A 1 -53.02 -10.62 24.75
CA MET A 1 -52.88 -10.13 23.35
C MET A 1 -51.59 -9.33 23.12
N VAL A 2 -51.17 -8.43 24.03
CA VAL A 2 -49.98 -7.57 23.89
C VAL A 2 -48.65 -8.35 23.81
N SER A 3 -48.47 -9.39 24.62
CA SER A 3 -47.26 -10.23 24.62
C SER A 3 -47.00 -10.97 23.29
N TYR A 4 -48.07 -11.36 22.59
CA TYR A 4 -47.97 -12.00 21.28
C TYR A 4 -47.46 -11.02 20.21
N ARG A 5 -47.98 -9.79 20.21
CA ARG A 5 -47.55 -8.74 19.27
C ARG A 5 -46.08 -8.39 19.49
N LEU A 6 -45.63 -8.25 20.73
CA LEU A 6 -44.23 -8.01 21.07
C LEU A 6 -43.29 -9.11 20.57
N ARG A 7 -43.63 -10.38 20.81
CA ARG A 7 -42.82 -11.51 20.32
C ARG A 7 -42.74 -11.54 18.79
N LYS A 8 -43.85 -11.23 18.11
CA LYS A 8 -43.89 -11.16 16.65
C LYS A 8 -42.99 -10.04 16.12
N THR A 9 -43.05 -8.84 16.70
CA THR A 9 -42.20 -7.72 16.28
C THR A 9 -40.71 -8.02 16.50
N ILE A 10 -40.34 -8.70 17.58
CA ILE A 10 -38.94 -9.08 17.84
C ILE A 10 -38.46 -10.11 16.81
N ALA A 11 -39.29 -11.10 16.46
CA ALA A 11 -38.96 -12.08 15.42
C ALA A 11 -38.82 -11.41 14.03
N ASP A 12 -39.72 -10.49 13.70
CA ASP A 12 -39.69 -9.73 12.44
C ASP A 12 -38.46 -8.81 12.38
N LEU A 13 -38.11 -8.13 13.48
CA LEU A 13 -36.90 -7.30 13.60
C LEU A 13 -35.60 -8.12 13.54
N SER A 14 -35.60 -9.31 14.15
CA SER A 14 -34.49 -10.25 14.08
C SER A 14 -34.26 -10.71 12.63
N SER A 15 -35.35 -11.03 11.92
CA SER A 15 -35.32 -11.44 10.52
C SER A 15 -34.86 -10.31 9.60
N SER A 16 -35.39 -9.10 9.76
CA SER A 16 -34.99 -7.93 8.97
C SER A 16 -33.52 -7.56 9.21
N ARG A 17 -33.07 -7.59 10.47
CA ARG A 17 -31.66 -7.34 10.82
C ARG A 17 -30.74 -8.40 10.22
N GLN A 18 -31.13 -9.67 10.25
CA GLN A 18 -30.34 -10.75 9.64
C GLN A 18 -30.21 -10.56 8.12
N MET A 19 -31.29 -10.12 7.46
CA MET A 19 -31.31 -9.82 6.03
C MET A 19 -30.38 -8.66 5.67
N ASP A 20 -30.40 -7.57 6.46
CA ASP A 20 -29.53 -6.41 6.26
C ASP A 20 -28.04 -6.76 6.45
N LEU A 21 -27.72 -7.63 7.41
CA LEU A 21 -26.36 -8.13 7.64
C LEU A 21 -25.88 -8.97 6.45
N ASN A 22 -26.70 -9.93 6.00
CA ASN A 22 -26.37 -10.76 4.83
C ASN A 22 -26.14 -9.90 3.56
N PHE A 23 -26.94 -8.85 3.37
CA PHE A 23 -26.79 -7.94 2.22
C PHE A 23 -25.52 -7.09 2.31
N ARG A 24 -25.14 -6.64 3.51
CA ARG A 24 -23.89 -5.92 3.77
C ARG A 24 -22.67 -6.80 3.47
N ASP A 25 -22.71 -8.06 3.88
CA ASP A 25 -21.61 -9.00 3.65
C ASP A 25 -21.44 -9.28 2.15
N ILE A 26 -22.55 -9.48 1.42
CA ILE A 26 -22.51 -9.66 -0.04
C ILE A 26 -21.91 -8.41 -0.72
N ARG A 27 -22.33 -7.21 -0.31
CA ARG A 27 -21.78 -5.97 -0.87
C ARG A 27 -20.28 -5.84 -0.62
N HIS A 28 -19.83 -6.15 0.59
CA HIS A 28 -18.42 -6.10 0.95
C HIS A 28 -17.57 -7.09 0.13
N VAL A 29 -18.08 -8.29 -0.10
CA VAL A 29 -17.41 -9.29 -0.95
C VAL A 29 -17.34 -8.82 -2.41
N VAL A 30 -18.42 -8.23 -2.93
CA VAL A 30 -18.46 -7.68 -4.29
C VAL A 30 -17.49 -6.52 -4.46
N ASP A 31 -17.39 -5.62 -3.47
CA ASP A 31 -16.47 -4.49 -3.50
C ASP A 31 -15.01 -4.96 -3.39
N CYS A 32 -14.73 -5.95 -2.54
CA CYS A 32 -13.42 -6.58 -2.45
C CYS A 32 -13.01 -7.22 -3.78
N HIS A 33 -13.92 -7.95 -4.42
CA HIS A 33 -13.63 -8.57 -5.72
C HIS A 33 -13.46 -7.53 -6.82
N ARG A 34 -14.27 -6.47 -6.85
CA ARG A 34 -14.14 -5.35 -7.79
C ARG A 34 -12.77 -4.68 -7.66
N ASN A 35 -12.32 -4.39 -6.45
CA ASN A 35 -11.01 -3.81 -6.20
C ASN A 35 -9.88 -4.77 -6.62
N THR A 36 -10.06 -6.07 -6.35
CA THR A 36 -9.11 -7.11 -6.78
C THR A 36 -9.01 -7.18 -8.31
N LEU A 37 -10.13 -7.17 -9.02
CA LEU A 37 -10.17 -7.16 -10.49
C LEU A 37 -9.53 -5.89 -11.07
N GLN A 38 -9.72 -4.73 -10.43
CA GLN A 38 -9.05 -3.49 -10.83
C GLN A 38 -7.53 -3.57 -10.66
N LEU A 39 -7.05 -4.12 -9.55
CA LEU A 39 -5.61 -4.33 -9.33
C LEU A 39 -5.01 -5.31 -10.34
N VAL A 40 -5.70 -6.42 -10.61
CA VAL A 40 -5.28 -7.39 -11.64
C VAL A 40 -5.23 -6.74 -13.01
N HIS A 41 -6.24 -5.92 -13.36
CA HIS A 41 -6.25 -5.18 -14.62
C HIS A 41 -5.07 -4.20 -14.73
N LEU A 42 -4.75 -3.47 -13.66
CA LEU A 42 -3.59 -2.57 -13.62
C LEU A 42 -2.26 -3.31 -13.82
N ILE A 43 -2.11 -4.51 -13.24
CA ILE A 43 -0.93 -5.37 -13.42
C ILE A 43 -0.81 -5.86 -14.87
N ILE A 44 -1.93 -6.24 -15.49
CA ILE A 44 -1.94 -6.66 -16.89
C ILE A 44 -1.61 -5.47 -17.82
N MET A 45 -2.18 -4.30 -17.55
CA MET A 45 -1.93 -3.09 -18.33
C MET A 45 -0.47 -2.62 -18.22
N SER A 46 0.14 -2.70 -17.04
CA SER A 46 1.56 -2.41 -16.88
C SER A 46 2.44 -3.42 -17.61
N GLY A 47 2.11 -4.73 -17.56
CA GLY A 47 2.81 -5.77 -18.33
C GLY A 47 2.74 -5.56 -19.84
N ARG A 48 1.56 -5.22 -20.37
CA ARG A 48 1.39 -4.90 -21.80
C ARG A 48 2.14 -3.63 -22.21
N TYR A 49 2.24 -2.65 -21.32
CA TYR A 49 3.04 -1.45 -21.52
C TYR A 49 4.53 -1.77 -21.68
N TYR A 50 5.12 -2.59 -20.80
CA TYR A 50 6.53 -2.99 -20.91
C TYR A 50 6.84 -3.68 -22.25
N MET A 51 5.93 -4.49 -22.77
CA MET A 51 6.08 -5.13 -24.09
C MET A 51 5.93 -4.16 -25.27
N MET A 52 5.17 -3.08 -25.12
CA MET A 52 5.04 -2.04 -26.16
C MET A 52 6.31 -1.21 -26.23
N VAL A 53 6.84 -0.78 -25.06
CA VAL A 53 8.08 -0.01 -24.95
C VAL A 53 9.28 -0.81 -25.49
N SER A 54 9.37 -2.12 -25.20
CA SER A 54 10.46 -2.93 -25.74
C SER A 54 10.42 -3.05 -27.27
N LYS A 55 9.22 -3.04 -27.86
CA LYS A 55 9.03 -3.08 -29.31
C LYS A 55 9.38 -1.76 -29.96
N THR A 56 8.93 -0.63 -29.41
CA THR A 56 9.28 0.70 -29.93
C THR A 56 10.77 0.98 -29.81
N ILE A 57 11.45 0.52 -28.75
CA ILE A 57 12.92 0.63 -28.63
C ILE A 57 13.64 -0.16 -29.75
N THR A 58 13.08 -1.30 -30.17
CA THR A 58 13.68 -2.15 -31.21
C THR A 58 13.42 -1.59 -32.63
N ASP A 59 12.28 -0.94 -32.84
CA ASP A 59 11.87 -0.32 -34.13
C ASP A 59 12.12 1.21 -34.19
N ALA A 60 12.77 1.80 -33.18
CA ALA A 60 12.91 3.24 -32.99
C ALA A 60 13.59 3.93 -34.17
N LYS A 61 12.80 4.45 -35.11
CA LYS A 61 13.22 5.39 -36.16
C LYS A 61 12.46 6.72 -36.13
N ASP A 62 11.38 6.84 -35.35
CA ASP A 62 10.52 8.03 -35.31
C ASP A 62 10.66 8.83 -34.00
N GLU A 63 10.84 10.14 -34.11
CA GLU A 63 11.18 11.05 -32.99
C GLU A 63 10.04 11.12 -31.95
N LYS A 64 8.79 10.96 -32.39
CA LYS A 64 7.59 11.09 -31.53
C LYS A 64 7.47 9.97 -30.51
N GLU A 65 7.89 8.76 -30.86
CA GLU A 65 7.80 7.61 -29.95
C GLU A 65 8.78 7.72 -28.79
N ILE A 66 9.96 8.30 -29.04
CA ILE A 66 10.97 8.58 -28.01
C ILE A 66 10.41 9.57 -26.98
N PHE A 67 9.77 10.65 -27.42
CA PHE A 67 9.14 11.62 -26.52
C PHE A 67 8.07 10.99 -25.63
N ILE A 68 7.23 10.12 -26.20
CA ILE A 68 6.20 9.40 -25.44
C ILE A 68 6.87 8.48 -24.39
N CYS A 69 7.90 7.72 -24.77
CA CYS A 69 8.62 6.85 -23.85
C CYS A 69 9.25 7.61 -22.68
N ILE A 70 9.88 8.77 -22.93
CA ILE A 70 10.47 9.62 -21.88
C ILE A 70 9.40 10.14 -20.93
N PHE A 71 8.28 10.63 -21.45
CA PHE A 71 7.18 11.13 -20.62
C PHE A 71 6.62 10.05 -19.70
N PHE A 72 6.41 8.84 -20.22
CA PHE A 72 5.95 7.71 -19.42
C PHE A 72 6.98 7.25 -18.38
N LEU A 73 8.28 7.23 -18.72
CA LEU A 73 9.35 6.91 -17.78
C LEU A 73 9.33 7.87 -16.59
N ILE A 74 9.21 9.18 -16.85
CA ILE A 74 9.09 10.20 -15.80
C ILE A 74 7.85 9.95 -14.94
N GLY A 75 6.70 9.64 -15.55
CA GLY A 75 5.48 9.31 -14.83
C GLY A 75 5.64 8.11 -13.90
N HIS A 76 6.35 7.06 -14.35
CA HIS A 76 6.59 5.86 -13.56
C HIS A 76 7.54 6.14 -12.37
N LEU A 77 8.60 6.92 -12.60
CA LEU A 77 9.51 7.36 -11.54
C LEU A 77 8.79 8.23 -10.49
N ALA A 78 7.92 9.14 -10.94
CA ALA A 78 7.10 9.96 -10.04
C ALA A 78 6.13 9.12 -9.20
N PHE A 79 5.50 8.11 -9.81
CA PHE A 79 4.64 7.18 -9.07
C PHE A 79 5.41 6.40 -8.00
N LEU A 80 6.57 5.84 -8.36
CA LEU A 80 7.45 5.15 -7.40
C LEU A 80 7.90 6.08 -6.26
N TYR A 81 8.18 7.34 -6.57
CA TYR A 81 8.51 8.35 -5.56
C TYR A 81 7.35 8.58 -4.58
N ILE A 82 6.11 8.73 -5.07
CA ILE A 82 4.92 8.90 -4.21
C ILE A 82 4.72 7.68 -3.31
N CYS A 83 4.91 6.46 -3.82
CA CYS A 83 4.87 5.24 -3.01
C CYS A 83 5.93 5.25 -1.91
N CYS A 84 7.18 5.59 -2.23
CA CYS A 84 8.28 5.67 -1.25
C CYS A 84 8.04 6.79 -0.21
N TYR A 85 7.46 7.91 -0.62
CA TYR A 85 7.07 9.00 0.27
C TYR A 85 5.97 8.56 1.25
N SER A 86 4.98 7.83 0.75
CA SER A 86 3.90 7.28 1.59
C SER A 86 4.46 6.26 2.60
N GLY A 87 5.42 5.43 2.18
CA GLY A 87 6.14 4.51 3.06
C GLY A 87 6.91 5.25 4.16
N GLN A 88 7.64 6.31 3.82
CA GLN A 88 8.31 7.16 4.81
C GLN A 88 7.35 7.80 5.79
N LEU A 89 6.23 8.36 5.31
CA LEU A 89 5.26 9.01 6.19
C LEU A 89 4.71 8.06 7.26
N ILE A 90 4.54 6.77 6.93
CA ILE A 90 4.11 5.75 7.88
C ILE A 90 5.21 5.48 8.91
N ILE A 91 6.47 5.39 8.49
CA ILE A 91 7.64 5.20 9.37
C ILE A 91 7.82 6.39 10.32
N ASP A 92 7.74 7.62 9.81
CA ASP A 92 7.91 8.83 10.62
C ASP A 92 6.79 8.97 11.66
N ARG A 93 5.56 8.63 11.29
CA ARG A 93 4.42 8.63 12.23
C ARG A 93 4.57 7.57 13.31
N SER A 94 5.01 6.36 12.97
CA SER A 94 5.20 5.30 13.97
C SER A 94 6.32 5.66 14.96
N LEU A 95 7.40 6.27 14.48
CA LEU A 95 8.49 6.79 15.30
C LEU A 95 8.08 7.97 16.19
N ASN A 96 7.24 8.89 15.71
CA ASN A 96 6.74 9.99 16.54
C ASN A 96 5.85 9.47 17.68
N VAL A 97 4.94 8.52 17.39
CA VAL A 97 4.13 7.87 18.44
C VAL A 97 5.01 7.17 19.46
N PHE A 98 6.10 6.53 19.03
CA PHE A 98 7.09 5.95 19.94
C PHE A 98 7.74 7.01 20.83
N LYS A 99 8.23 8.12 20.27
CA LYS A 99 8.86 9.20 21.03
C LYS A 99 7.92 9.84 22.04
N ASP A 100 6.68 10.15 21.64
CA ASP A 100 5.69 10.77 22.51
C ASP A 100 5.30 9.84 23.65
N SER A 101 5.13 8.55 23.35
CA SER A 101 4.84 7.53 24.37
C SER A 101 6.02 7.33 25.34
N TYR A 102 7.25 7.34 24.82
CA TYR A 102 8.47 7.21 25.62
C TYR A 102 8.69 8.39 26.57
N ASN A 103 8.42 9.61 26.09
CA ASN A 103 8.60 10.85 26.87
C ASN A 103 7.42 11.12 27.83
N SER A 104 6.37 10.32 27.77
CA SER A 104 5.25 10.38 28.72
C SER A 104 5.63 9.78 30.08
N THR A 105 4.85 10.10 31.12
CA THR A 105 5.00 9.53 32.47
C THR A 105 4.45 8.10 32.56
N TRP A 106 4.77 7.23 31.59
CA TRP A 106 4.27 5.85 31.48
C TRP A 106 4.69 4.96 32.67
N TYR A 107 5.76 5.33 33.37
CA TYR A 107 6.28 4.66 34.56
C TYR A 107 5.43 4.88 35.83
N TYR A 108 4.48 5.83 35.81
CA TYR A 108 3.49 6.02 36.89
C TYR A 108 2.16 5.28 36.63
N MET A 109 2.01 4.61 35.47
CA MET A 109 0.80 3.87 35.14
C MET A 109 0.75 2.50 35.85
N PRO A 110 -0.46 1.93 36.08
CA PRO A 110 -0.60 0.57 36.59
C PRO A 110 0.09 -0.46 35.69
N LEU A 111 0.62 -1.53 36.29
CA LEU A 111 1.44 -2.57 35.65
C LEU A 111 0.85 -3.16 34.35
N GLU A 112 -0.47 -3.34 34.29
CA GLU A 112 -1.20 -3.81 33.10
C GLU A 112 -1.03 -2.83 31.92
N ALA A 113 -1.27 -1.55 32.16
CA ALA A 113 -1.15 -0.50 31.15
C ALA A 113 0.32 -0.27 30.75
N GLN A 114 1.25 -0.37 31.69
CA GLN A 114 2.68 -0.25 31.45
C GLN A 114 3.18 -1.32 30.49
N LYS A 115 2.78 -2.59 30.68
CA LYS A 115 3.13 -3.71 29.79
C LYS A 115 2.57 -3.52 28.38
N LEU A 116 1.31 -3.09 28.26
CA LEU A 116 0.68 -2.79 26.97
C LEU A 116 1.41 -1.67 26.22
N LEU A 117 1.74 -0.58 26.91
CA LEU A 117 2.51 0.54 26.34
C LEU A 117 3.90 0.10 25.87
N LEU A 118 4.57 -0.76 26.65
CA LEU A 118 5.88 -1.30 26.31
C LEU A 118 5.82 -2.19 25.06
N PHE A 119 4.76 -2.99 24.91
CA PHE A 119 4.50 -3.77 23.69
C PHE A 119 4.25 -2.87 22.47
N ILE A 120 3.50 -1.78 22.64
CA ILE A 120 3.23 -0.81 21.57
C ILE A 120 4.53 -0.10 21.17
N MET A 121 5.32 0.37 22.14
CA MET A 121 6.61 0.98 21.91
C MET A 121 7.57 0.02 21.21
N LEU A 122 7.66 -1.24 21.66
CA LEU A 122 8.50 -2.26 21.04
C LEU A 122 8.10 -2.49 19.58
N ARG A 123 6.80 -2.64 19.31
CA ARG A 123 6.27 -2.85 17.96
C ARG A 123 6.43 -1.62 17.04
N SER A 124 6.35 -0.42 17.59
CA SER A 124 6.61 0.82 16.85
C SER A 124 8.11 1.11 16.64
N SER A 125 8.97 0.56 17.52
CA SER A 125 10.43 0.67 17.41
C SER A 125 11.05 -0.35 16.46
N THR A 126 10.40 -1.50 16.28
CA THR A 126 10.73 -2.41 15.18
C THR A 126 10.31 -1.72 13.89
N GLU A 127 11.29 -1.06 13.28
CA GLU A 127 11.26 -0.46 11.95
C GLU A 127 10.07 -0.97 11.13
N SER A 128 9.02 -0.15 10.99
CA SER A 128 7.93 -0.40 10.07
C SER A 128 8.40 -0.19 8.64
N VAL A 129 9.50 -0.86 8.30
CA VAL A 129 10.14 -0.88 7.00
C VAL A 129 9.25 -1.70 6.11
N ILE A 130 8.49 -0.98 5.28
CA ILE A 130 7.72 -1.60 4.21
C ILE A 130 8.74 -2.07 3.19
N ASN A 131 9.16 -3.32 3.32
CA ASN A 131 9.98 -4.00 2.33
C ASN A 131 9.10 -4.43 1.17
N ILE A 132 9.26 -3.78 0.03
CA ILE A 132 8.62 -4.16 -1.23
C ILE A 132 9.35 -5.41 -1.74
N PHE A 133 8.65 -6.55 -1.72
CA PHE A 133 9.13 -7.85 -2.20
C PHE A 133 10.46 -8.35 -1.60
N GLY A 134 10.93 -7.77 -0.48
CA GLY A 134 12.21 -8.12 0.13
C GLY A 134 13.45 -7.58 -0.61
N PHE A 135 13.28 -6.85 -1.70
CA PHE A 135 14.37 -6.26 -2.47
C PHE A 135 14.66 -4.81 -2.07
N PHE A 136 13.64 -4.10 -1.60
CA PHE A 136 13.69 -2.66 -1.46
C PHE A 136 12.89 -2.14 -0.28
N VAL A 137 13.51 -1.30 0.53
CA VAL A 137 12.87 -0.55 1.62
C VAL A 137 12.15 0.64 0.99
N ALA A 138 10.82 0.74 1.15
CA ALA A 138 10.01 1.89 0.73
C ALA A 138 10.33 3.15 1.54
N SER A 139 11.49 3.72 1.25
CA SER A 139 12.07 4.89 1.90
C SER A 139 12.72 5.81 0.86
N HIS A 140 13.00 7.05 1.24
CA HIS A 140 13.72 7.98 0.36
C HIS A 140 15.14 7.46 0.05
N ALA A 141 15.81 6.87 1.04
CA ALA A 141 17.12 6.24 0.87
C ALA A 141 17.06 4.98 -0.01
N GLY A 142 15.96 4.22 0.06
CA GLY A 142 15.69 3.15 -0.88
C GLY A 142 15.66 3.70 -2.29
N TYR A 143 14.80 4.70 -2.55
CA TYR A 143 14.55 5.23 -3.90
C TYR A 143 15.84 5.70 -4.59
N SER A 144 16.70 6.41 -3.88
CA SER A 144 17.99 6.86 -4.42
C SER A 144 18.90 5.68 -4.78
N LYS A 145 18.94 4.64 -3.93
CA LYS A 145 19.72 3.42 -4.19
C LYS A 145 19.21 2.67 -5.42
N LEU A 146 17.89 2.60 -5.59
CA LEU A 146 17.26 1.97 -6.77
C LEU A 146 17.61 2.73 -8.04
N LEU A 147 17.46 4.06 -8.05
CA LEU A 147 17.87 4.89 -9.19
C LEU A 147 19.35 4.72 -9.52
N SER A 148 20.23 4.79 -8.51
CA SER A 148 21.67 4.63 -8.71
C SER A 148 21.99 3.26 -9.32
N THR A 149 21.36 2.20 -8.83
CA THR A 149 21.55 0.84 -9.36
C THR A 149 21.04 0.73 -10.80
N SER A 150 19.88 1.30 -11.11
CA SER A 150 19.33 1.35 -12.48
C SER A 150 20.26 2.08 -13.45
N PHE A 151 20.79 3.25 -13.06
CA PHE A 151 21.75 4.01 -13.88
C PHE A 151 23.07 3.26 -14.06
N SER A 152 23.58 2.59 -13.02
CA SER A 152 24.77 1.73 -13.13
C SER A 152 24.56 0.61 -14.13
N TYR A 153 23.42 -0.09 -14.09
CA TYR A 153 23.10 -1.13 -15.07
C TYR A 153 22.96 -0.58 -16.48
N PHE A 154 22.27 0.56 -16.65
CA PHE A 154 22.16 1.23 -17.94
C PHE A 154 23.54 1.57 -18.52
N THR A 155 24.41 2.16 -17.71
CA THR A 155 25.78 2.53 -18.10
C THR A 155 26.61 1.30 -18.45
N MET A 156 26.50 0.21 -17.67
CA MET A 156 27.22 -1.04 -17.93
C MET A 156 26.80 -1.67 -19.26
N ILE A 157 25.51 -1.66 -19.59
CA ILE A 157 25.03 -2.16 -20.88
C ILE A 157 25.56 -1.28 -22.01
N TYR A 158 25.48 0.04 -21.85
CA TYR A 158 26.00 1.00 -22.84
C TYR A 158 27.51 0.86 -23.06
N SER A 159 28.30 0.58 -22.01
CA SER A 159 29.74 0.40 -22.14
C SER A 159 30.14 -0.92 -22.79
N ASN A 160 29.25 -1.91 -22.80
CA ASN A 160 29.49 -3.24 -23.40
C ASN A 160 28.90 -3.36 -24.82
N GLN A 161 28.40 -2.27 -25.39
CA GLN A 161 27.92 -2.17 -26.77
C GLN A 161 28.91 -1.39 -27.62
#